data_AF-A0A0F8ZVJ8-F1
#
_entry.id   AF-A0A0F8ZVJ8-F1
#
_cell.length_a   1.000
_cell.length_b   1.000
_cell.length_c   1.000
_cell.angle_alpha   90.00
_cell.angle_beta   90.00
_cell.angle_gamma   90.00
#
_symmetry.space_group_name_H-M   'P 1'
#
loop_
_entity.id
_entity.type
_entity.pdbx_description
1 polymer ?
#
loop_
_entity_poly.entity_id
_entity_poly.type
_entity_poly.pdbx_seq_one_letter_code
_entity_poly.pdbx_strand_id
1 'polypeptide(L)'
;YASSTKGNVLLQFCNFSSDDIKAISEKNPDKFDRYCAGSGIPVISEDEARAMNPDYFLVLAWAFIDEFRRRERKWHDNGGQFILPVPEVTVE
;
A
#
# COMPACT_ATOMS: atom_id res chain seq x y z
N TYR A 1 -0.14 0.05 -0.20
CA TYR A 1 -0.59 1.44 -0.33
C TYR A 1 -1.55 1.56 -1.52
N ALA A 2 -2.80 1.98 -1.25
CA ALA A 2 -3.97 2.04 -2.15
C ALA A 2 -4.55 0.68 -2.59
N SER A 3 -5.82 0.40 -2.28
CA SER A 3 -6.50 -0.85 -2.67
C SER A 3 -6.98 -0.81 -4.12
N SER A 4 -6.08 -1.14 -5.06
CA SER A 4 -6.32 -1.18 -6.50
C SER A 4 -6.59 -2.59 -7.04
N THR A 5 -7.42 -2.71 -8.08
CA THR A 5 -7.69 -4.01 -8.73
C THR A 5 -6.43 -4.64 -9.34
N LYS A 6 -5.57 -3.82 -9.97
CA LYS A 6 -4.30 -4.29 -10.55
C LYS A 6 -3.32 -4.74 -9.47
N GLY A 7 -3.26 -4.01 -8.36
CA GLY A 7 -2.46 -4.38 -7.20
C GLY A 7 -2.94 -5.68 -6.57
N ASN A 8 -4.26 -5.92 -6.51
CA ASN A 8 -4.78 -7.18 -6.00
C ASN A 8 -4.35 -8.40 -6.83
N VAL A 9 -4.30 -8.27 -8.16
CA VAL A 9 -3.78 -9.33 -9.03
C VAL A 9 -2.31 -9.63 -8.69
N LEU A 10 -1.48 -8.61 -8.47
CA LEU A 10 -0.09 -8.80 -8.07
C LEU A 10 0.01 -9.51 -6.72
N LEU A 11 -0.78 -9.09 -5.72
CA LEU A 11 -0.78 -9.71 -4.40
C LEU A 11 -1.09 -11.21 -4.49
N GLN A 12 -2.13 -11.58 -5.23
CA GLN A 12 -2.51 -12.98 -5.41
C GLN A 12 -1.50 -13.76 -6.24
N PHE A 13 -0.98 -13.18 -7.32
CA PHE A 13 0.02 -13.84 -8.17
C PHE A 13 1.32 -14.15 -7.42
N CYS A 14 1.76 -13.23 -6.55
CA CYS A 14 2.93 -13.39 -5.70
C CYS A 14 2.63 -14.10 -4.38
N ASN A 15 1.39 -14.52 -4.15
CA ASN A 15 0.93 -15.21 -2.95
C ASN A 15 1.18 -14.44 -1.63
N PHE A 16 1.06 -13.11 -1.67
CA PHE A 16 1.11 -12.26 -0.48
C PHE A 16 -0.15 -12.39 0.36
N SER A 17 0.04 -12.35 1.67
CA SER A 17 -1.03 -12.46 2.68
C SER A 17 -0.86 -11.44 3.80
N SER A 18 -1.73 -11.51 4.81
CA SER A 18 -1.61 -10.72 6.04
C SER A 18 -0.34 -11.01 6.85
N ASP A 19 0.32 -12.15 6.60
CA ASP A 19 1.59 -12.49 7.24
C ASP A 19 2.75 -11.65 6.68
N ASP A 20 2.62 -11.18 5.43
CA ASP A 20 3.63 -10.39 4.73
C ASP A 20 3.32 -8.89 4.78
N ILE A 21 2.04 -8.53 4.62
CA ILE A 21 1.56 -7.16 4.51
C ILE A 21 0.49 -6.93 5.57
N LYS A 22 0.83 -6.09 6.55
CA LYS A 22 -0.04 -5.83 7.71
C LYS A 22 -1.40 -5.24 7.34
N ALA A 23 -1.43 -4.32 6.37
CA ALA A 23 -2.65 -3.66 5.91
C ALA A 23 -2.46 -2.96 4.55
N ILE A 24 -3.58 -2.65 3.90
CA ILE A 24 -3.63 -1.82 2.69
C ILE A 24 -4.29 -0.48 3.06
N SER A 25 -3.56 0.62 2.89
CA SER A 25 -4.13 1.97 3.02
C SER A 25 -5.13 2.26 1.90
N GLU A 26 -6.21 2.96 2.21
CA GLU A 26 -7.24 3.37 1.27
C GLU A 26 -7.78 4.76 1.64
N LYS A 27 -8.22 5.50 0.62
CA LYS A 27 -8.81 6.83 0.76
C LYS A 27 -10.33 6.79 0.75
N ASN A 28 -10.94 5.81 0.05
CA ASN A 28 -12.39 5.66 0.01
C ASN A 28 -12.92 5.03 1.31
N PRO A 29 -13.72 5.76 2.13
CA PRO A 29 -14.26 5.24 3.38
C PRO A 29 -15.13 3.99 3.23
N ASP A 30 -15.78 3.79 2.08
CA ASP A 30 -16.65 2.64 1.84
C ASP A 30 -15.89 1.30 1.90
N LYS A 31 -14.56 1.36 1.77
CA LYS A 31 -13.66 0.20 1.78
C LYS A 31 -12.97 -0.04 3.12
N PHE A 32 -13.09 0.87 4.07
CA PHE A 32 -12.48 0.68 5.39
C PHE A 32 -13.11 -0.52 6.09
N ASP A 33 -12.35 -1.17 6.97
CA ASP A 33 -12.74 -2.38 7.71
C ASP A 33 -13.15 -3.57 6.82
N ARG A 34 -12.79 -3.53 5.54
CA ARG A 34 -12.92 -4.66 4.61
C ARG A 34 -11.59 -5.37 4.43
N TYR A 35 -11.65 -6.49 3.73
CA TYR A 35 -10.48 -7.31 3.42
C TYR A 35 -10.25 -7.35 1.92
N CYS A 36 -8.99 -7.34 1.51
CA CYS A 36 -8.61 -7.52 0.13
C CYS A 36 -8.94 -8.96 -0.30
N ALA A 37 -9.74 -9.09 -1.36
CA ALA A 37 -10.22 -10.39 -1.82
C ALA A 37 -9.06 -11.28 -2.28
N GLY A 38 -9.02 -12.52 -1.80
CA GLY A 38 -7.96 -13.49 -2.11
C GLY A 38 -6.82 -13.47 -1.08
N SER A 39 -6.19 -12.32 -0.87
CA SER A 39 -5.03 -12.19 0.05
C SER A 39 -5.42 -12.03 1.52
N GLY A 40 -6.67 -11.62 1.82
CA GLY A 40 -7.15 -11.47 3.19
C GLY A 40 -6.51 -10.31 3.97
N ILE A 41 -5.77 -9.42 3.30
CA ILE A 41 -5.11 -8.28 3.93
C ILE A 41 -6.18 -7.23 4.31
N PRO A 42 -6.21 -6.72 5.56
CA PRO A 42 -7.19 -5.73 5.97
C PRO A 42 -6.96 -4.38 5.25
N VAL A 43 -8.06 -3.68 4.98
CA VAL A 43 -8.07 -2.36 4.34
C VAL A 43 -8.39 -1.32 5.40
N ILE A 44 -7.46 -0.39 5.62
CA ILE A 44 -7.54 0.66 6.65
C ILE A 44 -7.45 2.04 6.01
N SER A 45 -7.80 3.07 6.78
CA SER A 45 -7.63 4.45 6.32
C SER A 45 -6.15 4.84 6.17
N GLU A 46 -5.87 5.86 5.36
CA GLU A 46 -4.51 6.39 5.26
C GLU A 46 -3.97 6.93 6.58
N ASP A 47 -4.83 7.50 7.43
CA ASP A 47 -4.41 8.05 8.73
C ASP A 47 -3.99 6.95 9.71
N GLU A 48 -4.72 5.84 9.73
CA GLU A 48 -4.32 4.64 10.49
C GLU A 48 -3.01 4.07 9.95
N ALA A 49 -2.86 3.96 8.62
CA ALA A 49 -1.64 3.46 8.00
C ALA A 49 -0.42 4.34 8.34
N ARG A 50 -0.58 5.67 8.39
CA ARG A 50 0.47 6.61 8.82
C ARG A 50 0.77 6.48 10.31
N ALA A 51 -0.25 6.30 11.15
CA ALA A 51 -0.09 6.12 12.60
C ALA A 51 0.69 4.85 12.95
N MET A 52 0.65 3.82 12.09
CA MET A 52 1.48 2.62 12.23
C MET A 52 2.98 2.88 12.01
N ASN A 53 3.36 4.04 11.47
CA ASN A 53 4.73 4.43 11.13
C ASN A 53 5.53 3.32 10.42
N PRO A 54 5.07 2.85 9.25
CA PRO A 54 5.72 1.74 8.56
C PRO A 54 7.05 2.16 7.95
N ASP A 55 8.03 1.25 7.93
CA ASP A 55 9.30 1.47 7.21
C ASP A 55 9.07 1.48 5.69
N TYR A 56 8.10 0.69 5.22
CA TYR A 56 7.83 0.50 3.80
C TYR A 56 6.36 0.63 3.42
N PHE A 57 6.12 1.26 2.28
CA PHE A 57 4.84 1.18 1.57
C PHE A 57 4.99 0.48 0.23
N LEU A 58 4.43 -0.74 0.10
CA LEU A 58 4.27 -1.39 -1.20
C LEU A 58 3.20 -0.67 -2.02
N VAL A 59 3.56 -0.13 -3.18
CA VAL A 59 2.67 0.69 -4.01
C VAL A 59 1.86 -0.18 -4.96
N LEU A 60 0.60 -0.40 -4.61
CA LEU A 60 -0.33 -1.24 -5.37
C LEU A 60 -1.07 -0.45 -6.47
N ALA A 61 -1.11 0.88 -6.37
CA ALA A 61 -1.68 1.78 -7.36
C ALA A 61 -0.59 2.66 -8.00
N TRP A 62 0.43 2.01 -8.59
CA TRP A 62 1.64 2.66 -9.12
C TRP A 62 1.39 3.79 -10.13
N ALA A 63 0.25 3.81 -10.82
CA ALA A 63 -0.14 4.90 -11.70
C ALA A 63 -0.28 6.27 -10.99
N PHE A 64 -0.40 6.26 -9.65
CA PHE A 64 -0.56 7.46 -8.81
C PHE A 64 0.68 7.74 -7.96
N ILE A 65 1.84 7.14 -8.28
CA ILE A 65 3.05 7.27 -7.46
C ILE A 65 3.46 8.74 -7.23
N ASP A 66 3.35 9.61 -8.23
CA ASP A 66 3.72 11.02 -8.08
C ASP A 66 2.81 11.75 -7.07
N GLU A 67 1.54 11.36 -6.99
CA GLU A 67 0.63 11.87 -5.95
C GLU A 67 1.06 11.37 -4.57
N PHE A 68 1.42 10.09 -4.45
CA PHE A 68 1.82 9.48 -3.18
C PHE A 68 3.12 10.07 -2.66
N ARG A 69 4.13 10.27 -3.52
CA ARG A 69 5.38 10.98 -3.21
C ARG A 69 5.12 12.38 -2.65
N ARG A 70 4.17 13.12 -3.25
CA ARG A 70 3.81 14.46 -2.77
C ARG A 70 3.08 14.41 -1.43
N ARG A 71 2.15 13.49 -1.25
CA ARG A 71 1.30 13.38 -0.06
C ARG A 71 2.04 12.84 1.16
N GLU A 72 2.88 11.83 0.96
CA GLU A 72 3.63 11.16 2.02
C GLU A 72 5.04 11.73 2.23
N ARG A 73 5.32 12.94 1.72
CA ARG A 73 6.62 13.60 1.86
C ARG A 73 7.14 13.58 3.30
N LYS A 74 6.29 13.91 4.28
CA LYS A 74 6.68 13.92 5.69
C LYS A 74 7.09 12.54 6.21
N TRP A 75 6.42 11.48 5.77
CA TRP A 75 6.77 10.11 6.14
C TRP A 75 8.07 9.67 5.46
N HIS A 76 8.24 10.03 4.19
CA HIS A 76 9.46 9.77 3.41
C HIS A 76 10.68 10.51 3.97
N ASP A 77 10.54 11.79 4.33
CA ASP A 77 11.59 12.59 4.98
C ASP A 77 12.03 12.01 6.34
N ASN A 78 11.17 11.22 6.99
CA ASN A 78 11.46 10.50 8.23
C ASN A 78 12.07 9.10 8.00
N GLY A 79 12.43 8.76 6.76
CA GLY A 79 13.11 7.52 6.40
C GLY A 79 12.22 6.40 5.86
N GLY A 80 10.91 6.64 5.72
CA GLY A 80 10.01 5.69 5.08
C GLY A 80 10.27 5.55 3.58
N GLN A 81 10.13 4.34 3.03
CA GLN A 81 10.47 4.05 1.62
C GLN A 81 9.30 3.40 0.86
N PHE A 82 9.08 3.82 -0.37
CA PHE A 82 8.15 3.16 -1.28
C PHE A 82 8.81 1.94 -1.91
N ILE A 83 8.06 0.84 -2.01
CA ILE A 83 8.40 -0.30 -2.84
C ILE A 83 7.52 -0.22 -4.09
N LEU A 84 8.15 0.01 -5.24
CA LEU A 84 7.49 0.03 -6.54
C LEU A 84 7.67 -1.34 -7.19
N PRO A 85 6.59 -2.09 -7.48
CA PRO A 85 6.72 -3.42 -8.04
C PRO A 85 6.90 -3.44 -9.57
N VAL A 86 6.72 -2.31 -10.25
CA VAL A 86 6.71 -2.21 -11.71
C VAL A 86 7.37 -0.92 -12.19
N PRO A 87 8.00 -0.91 -13.39
CA PRO A 87 8.23 -2.06 -14.27
C PRO A 87 9.29 -3.04 -13.74
N GLU A 88 10.20 -2.57 -12.90
CA GLU A 88 11.13 -3.38 -12.13
C GLU A 88 10.91 -3.08 -10.64
N VAL A 89 11.32 -4.01 -9.77
CA VAL A 89 11.21 -3.80 -8.34
C VAL A 89 12.24 -2.77 -7.90
N THR A 90 11.79 -1.61 -7.44
CA THR A 90 12.64 -0.56 -6.89
C THR A 90 12.18 -0.15 -5.50
N VAL A 91 13.14 0.35 -4.72
CA VAL A 91 12.92 0.90 -3.39
C VAL A 91 13.43 2.33 -3.41
N GLU A 92 12.57 3.28 -3.06
CA GLU A 92 12.86 4.72 -3.11
C GLU A 92 12.31 5.49 -1.91
#